data_AF-A0A4D4JCJ8-F1
#
_entry.id   AF-A0A4D4JCJ8-F1
#
_cell.length_a   1.000
_cell.length_b   1.000
_cell.length_c   1.000
_cell.angle_alpha   90.00
_cell.angle_beta   90.00
_cell.angle_gamma   90.00
#
_symmetry.space_group_name_H-M   'P 1'
#
loop_
_entity.id
_entity.type
_entity.pdbx_description
1 polymer ?
#
loop_
_entity_poly.entity_id
_entity_poly.type
_entity_poly.pdbx_seq_one_letter_code
_entity_poly.pdbx_strand_id
1 'polypeptide(L)'
;MMRVLPVPLGLVLSGALVWGASYADWTGNTSNAGNKWSSGSLGLANDSRVPMFNVENMKPGDSGANCIVIKSNADFPTALKLYSSSPNWPTNFQSFVDLRIEVGTGGRFGDCAGFSPFDTAFVGTLDTFLALHTDFRTGVGPWTLPGKPPNALSFRFIWRFSPDAPNGAQSVETNEVTFSWEAHEAR
;
A
#
# COMPACT_ATOMS: atom_id res chain seq x y z
N MET A 1 23.15 -40.86 48.54
CA MET A 1 23.71 -39.69 47.82
C MET A 1 22.85 -39.47 46.58
N MET A 2 21.98 -38.45 46.63
CA MET A 2 20.93 -38.12 45.67
C MET A 2 21.51 -37.28 44.53
N ARG A 3 21.23 -37.59 43.25
CA ARG A 3 21.36 -36.63 42.13
C ARG A 3 20.78 -37.16 40.81
N VAL A 4 19.46 -37.07 40.67
CA VAL A 4 18.78 -36.97 39.37
C VAL A 4 17.59 -36.07 39.67
N LEU A 5 17.46 -34.85 39.12
CA LEU A 5 16.82 -34.60 37.83
C LEU A 5 16.88 -33.07 37.53
N PRO A 6 17.90 -32.55 36.81
CA PRO A 6 17.81 -31.17 36.28
C PRO A 6 16.96 -31.10 34.99
N VAL A 7 16.65 -32.24 34.38
CA VAL A 7 16.01 -32.36 33.06
C VAL A 7 14.53 -31.92 33.03
N PRO A 8 13.63 -32.34 33.94
CA PRO A 8 12.22 -31.97 33.84
C PRO A 8 11.98 -30.48 34.11
N LEU A 9 12.80 -29.86 34.97
CA LEU A 9 12.71 -28.41 35.23
C LEU A 9 13.07 -27.59 33.98
N GLY A 10 14.09 -28.01 33.24
CA GLY A 10 14.49 -27.38 31.99
C GLY A 10 13.44 -27.51 30.88
N LEU A 11 12.72 -28.64 30.83
CA LEU A 11 11.61 -28.84 29.89
C LEU A 11 10.39 -28.00 30.22
N VAL A 12 10.05 -27.85 31.51
CA VAL A 12 8.92 -27.00 31.95
C VAL A 12 9.21 -25.52 31.70
N LEU A 13 10.44 -25.06 31.95
CA LEU A 13 10.87 -23.69 31.65
C LEU A 13 10.92 -23.42 30.13
N SER A 14 11.38 -24.39 29.33
CA SER A 14 11.37 -24.29 27.86
C SER A 14 9.95 -24.28 27.29
N GLY A 15 9.03 -25.07 27.87
CA GLY A 15 7.62 -25.09 27.49
C GLY A 15 6.87 -23.79 27.82
N ALA A 16 7.22 -23.15 28.95
CA ALA A 16 6.66 -21.85 29.32
C ALA A 16 7.12 -20.71 28.40
N LEU A 17 8.34 -20.78 27.85
CA LEU A 17 8.86 -19.79 26.89
C LEU A 17 8.18 -19.90 25.51
N VAL A 18 7.78 -21.09 25.07
CA VAL A 18 7.03 -21.27 23.80
C VAL A 18 5.56 -20.88 23.93
N TRP A 19 4.99 -20.93 25.14
CA TRP A 19 3.61 -20.49 25.40
C TRP A 19 3.45 -18.97 25.34
N GLY A 20 4.54 -18.22 25.48
CA GLY A 20 4.57 -16.78 25.28
C GLY A 20 4.44 -16.42 23.80
N ALA A 21 3.22 -16.44 23.28
CA ALA A 21 2.80 -15.64 22.13
C ALA A 21 3.55 -15.92 20.81
N SER A 22 3.34 -17.10 20.22
CA SER A 22 3.26 -17.20 18.76
C SER A 22 1.96 -16.54 18.27
N TYR A 23 1.76 -15.25 18.56
CA TYR A 23 0.83 -14.44 17.79
C TYR A 23 1.56 -14.13 16.49
N ALA A 24 1.31 -14.96 15.48
CA ALA A 24 1.64 -14.55 14.12
C ALA A 24 0.79 -13.32 13.83
N ASP A 25 1.41 -12.15 13.72
CA ASP A 25 0.72 -10.97 13.19
C ASP A 25 0.49 -11.26 11.71
N TRP A 26 -0.74 -11.63 11.37
CA TRP A 26 -1.08 -11.90 9.99
C TRP A 26 -1.01 -10.56 9.26
N THR A 27 -0.05 -10.43 8.35
CA THR A 27 0.08 -9.28 7.46
C THR A 27 -0.22 -9.73 6.04
N GLY A 28 -0.68 -8.82 5.18
CA GLY A 28 -0.78 -9.09 3.75
C GLY A 28 -0.47 -7.85 2.97
N ASN A 29 0.21 -7.99 1.83
CA ASN A 29 0.64 -6.86 1.02
C ASN A 29 0.33 -7.09 -0.45
N THR A 30 -0.03 -6.02 -1.16
CA THR A 30 -0.21 -6.02 -2.61
C THR A 30 0.27 -4.70 -3.20
N SER A 31 0.77 -4.69 -4.43
CA SER A 31 1.27 -3.47 -5.07
C SER A 31 0.84 -3.37 -6.53
N ASN A 32 0.88 -2.15 -7.09
CA ASN A 32 0.56 -1.91 -8.50
C ASN A 32 1.71 -2.21 -9.48
N ALA A 33 2.89 -2.58 -8.98
CA ALA A 33 4.03 -3.00 -9.80
C ALA A 33 4.04 -4.52 -9.89
N GLY A 34 3.37 -5.06 -10.92
CA GLY A 34 3.36 -6.48 -11.27
C GLY A 34 2.98 -7.41 -10.10
N ASN A 35 1.68 -7.67 -9.93
CA ASN A 35 1.07 -8.70 -9.07
C ASN A 35 2.05 -9.56 -8.24
N LYS A 36 2.56 -9.04 -7.13
CA LYS A 36 3.34 -9.85 -6.19
C LYS A 36 2.41 -10.49 -5.18
N TRP A 37 2.45 -11.83 -5.14
CA TRP A 37 1.83 -12.65 -4.10
C TRP A 37 2.93 -13.00 -3.09
N SER A 38 2.69 -12.80 -1.80
CA SER A 38 3.51 -13.38 -0.74
C SER A 38 2.68 -14.44 -0.01
N SER A 39 3.10 -15.70 -0.04
CA SER A 39 2.39 -16.79 0.65
C SER A 39 2.74 -16.78 2.15
N GLY A 40 1.72 -16.96 2.97
CA GLY A 40 1.75 -16.75 4.43
C GLY A 40 0.97 -15.50 4.90
N SER A 41 0.39 -14.75 3.95
CA SER A 41 -0.12 -13.39 4.16
C SER A 41 -1.65 -13.30 4.01
N LEU A 42 -2.30 -12.39 4.75
CA LEU A 42 -3.71 -11.97 4.55
C LEU A 42 -3.94 -11.78 3.05
N GLY A 43 -4.84 -12.55 2.43
CA GLY A 43 -5.01 -12.58 0.98
C GLY A 43 -5.53 -11.28 0.38
N LEU A 44 -4.68 -10.26 0.29
CA LEU A 44 -4.90 -9.02 -0.43
C LEU A 44 -4.63 -9.23 -1.92
N ALA A 45 -5.59 -8.86 -2.74
CA ALA A 45 -5.46 -8.84 -4.18
C ALA A 45 -5.80 -7.46 -4.71
N ASN A 46 -5.09 -7.02 -5.74
CA ASN A 46 -5.45 -5.85 -6.51
C ASN A 46 -5.76 -6.24 -7.96
N ASP A 47 -6.44 -5.38 -8.69
CA ASP A 47 -6.84 -5.61 -10.08
C ASP A 47 -5.90 -5.00 -11.13
N SER A 48 -4.71 -4.55 -10.72
CA SER A 48 -3.68 -4.04 -11.64
C SER A 48 -3.05 -5.16 -12.48
N ARG A 49 -2.75 -4.82 -13.73
CA ARG A 49 -1.99 -5.67 -14.67
C ARG A 49 -0.73 -5.00 -15.19
N VAL A 50 -0.61 -3.69 -14.93
CA VAL A 50 0.46 -2.77 -15.33
C VAL A 50 0.60 -1.69 -14.25
N PRO A 51 1.71 -0.95 -14.19
CA PRO A 51 1.87 0.19 -13.28
C PRO A 51 0.77 1.24 -13.45
N MET A 52 0.22 1.74 -12.35
CA MET A 52 -0.81 2.80 -12.35
C MET A 52 -0.31 4.15 -12.83
N PHE A 53 1.00 4.40 -12.76
CA PHE A 53 1.66 5.56 -13.33
C PHE A 53 2.56 5.12 -14.48
N ASN A 54 1.99 5.10 -15.68
CA ASN A 54 2.71 4.98 -16.93
C ASN A 54 2.14 6.04 -17.88
N VAL A 55 2.73 7.24 -17.83
CA VAL A 55 2.34 8.38 -18.65
C VAL A 55 3.54 8.73 -19.53
N GLU A 56 3.49 8.30 -20.78
CA GLU A 56 4.49 8.68 -21.78
C GLU A 56 4.20 10.11 -22.28
N ASN A 57 5.25 10.86 -22.60
CA ASN A 57 5.15 12.18 -23.23
C ASN A 57 4.31 13.22 -22.47
N MET A 58 4.31 13.17 -21.13
CA MET A 58 3.59 14.11 -20.27
C MET A 58 4.03 15.56 -20.50
N LYS A 59 3.07 16.47 -20.67
CA LYS A 59 3.29 17.91 -20.92
C LYS A 59 2.73 18.76 -19.79
N PRO A 60 3.32 19.95 -19.52
CA PRO A 60 2.82 20.84 -18.47
C PRO A 60 1.32 21.10 -18.60
N GLY A 61 0.58 20.91 -17.50
CA GLY A 61 -0.87 21.02 -17.47
C GLY A 61 -1.65 19.73 -17.73
N ASP A 62 -0.99 18.65 -18.18
CA ASP A 62 -1.63 17.34 -18.32
C ASP A 62 -2.15 16.84 -16.97
N SER A 63 -3.24 16.09 -17.01
CA SER A 63 -3.83 15.48 -15.82
C SER A 63 -4.50 14.16 -16.18
N GLY A 64 -4.70 13.33 -15.16
CA GLY A 64 -5.37 12.06 -15.31
C GLY A 64 -5.83 11.49 -13.98
N ALA A 65 -6.58 10.40 -14.06
CA ALA A 65 -7.00 9.65 -12.89
C ALA A 65 -6.97 8.15 -13.18
N ASN A 66 -6.50 7.38 -12.21
CA ASN A 66 -6.51 5.92 -12.26
C ASN A 66 -7.15 5.37 -10.99
N CYS A 67 -8.04 4.41 -11.16
CA CYS A 67 -8.65 3.70 -10.05
C CYS A 67 -8.01 2.33 -9.88
N ILE A 68 -8.07 1.79 -8.68
CA ILE A 68 -7.63 0.43 -8.34
C ILE A 68 -8.52 -0.11 -7.22
N VAL A 69 -8.83 -1.40 -7.28
CA VAL A 69 -9.66 -2.08 -6.29
C VAL A 69 -8.79 -3.04 -5.50
N ILE A 70 -8.74 -2.85 -4.18
CA ILE A 70 -8.06 -3.72 -3.23
C ILE A 70 -9.10 -4.63 -2.60
N LYS A 71 -9.02 -5.92 -2.92
CA LYS A 71 -9.87 -6.98 -2.35
C LYS A 71 -9.14 -7.65 -1.21
N SER A 72 -9.88 -7.99 -0.16
CA SER A 72 -9.39 -8.84 0.92
C SER A 72 -10.21 -10.13 0.96
N ASN A 73 -9.53 -11.23 1.28
CA ASN A 73 -10.16 -12.52 1.57
C ASN A 73 -10.12 -12.85 3.06
N ALA A 74 -9.68 -11.91 3.91
CA ALA A 74 -9.67 -12.10 5.35
C ALA A 74 -11.10 -12.26 5.87
N ASP A 75 -11.32 -13.21 6.78
CA ASP A 75 -12.58 -13.47 7.49
C ASP A 75 -12.63 -12.81 8.89
N PHE A 76 -11.65 -11.94 9.18
CA PHE A 76 -11.57 -11.12 10.39
C PHE A 76 -11.21 -9.66 10.05
N PRO A 77 -11.51 -8.71 10.95
CA PRO A 77 -11.21 -7.30 10.73
C PRO A 77 -9.70 -7.03 10.55
N THR A 78 -9.35 -6.22 9.56
CA THR A 78 -7.96 -5.83 9.28
C THR A 78 -7.84 -4.32 9.08
N ALA A 79 -6.70 -3.76 9.45
CA ALA A 79 -6.33 -2.37 9.24
C ALA A 79 -5.47 -2.26 7.97
N LEU A 80 -6.06 -1.72 6.90
CA LEU A 80 -5.38 -1.48 5.64
C LEU A 80 -4.71 -0.11 5.66
N LYS A 81 -3.46 -0.04 5.22
CA LYS A 81 -2.74 1.21 4.95
C LYS A 81 -2.11 1.20 3.57
N LEU A 82 -1.86 2.39 3.05
CA LEU A 82 -1.22 2.62 1.76
C LEU A 82 0.08 3.44 1.94
N TYR A 83 1.15 3.00 1.29
CA TYR A 83 2.46 3.66 1.29
C TYR A 83 3.19 3.44 -0.04
N SER A 84 4.37 4.02 -0.21
CA SER A 84 5.26 3.74 -1.34
C SER A 84 6.69 3.55 -0.86
N SER A 85 7.32 2.44 -1.26
CA SER A 85 8.75 2.22 -1.03
C SER A 85 9.61 2.61 -2.24
N SER A 86 9.03 3.28 -3.24
CA SER A 86 9.80 3.76 -4.39
C SER A 86 10.79 4.82 -3.91
N PRO A 87 12.08 4.72 -4.30
CA PRO A 87 13.01 5.79 -4.00
C PRO A 87 12.59 7.05 -4.75
N ASN A 88 12.85 8.21 -4.14
CA ASN A 88 12.81 9.48 -4.85
C ASN A 88 13.70 9.39 -6.09
N TRP A 89 13.20 9.90 -7.20
CA TRP A 89 13.97 9.97 -8.43
C TRP A 89 15.15 10.92 -8.26
N PRO A 90 16.27 10.68 -8.98
CA PRO A 90 17.42 11.59 -8.97
C PRO A 90 17.08 13.01 -9.46
N THR A 91 15.98 13.16 -10.21
CA THR A 91 15.46 14.44 -10.68
C THR A 91 14.37 14.95 -9.75
N ASN A 92 14.18 16.27 -9.68
CA ASN A 92 13.08 16.89 -8.93
C ASN A 92 11.73 16.79 -9.66
N PHE A 93 11.59 15.89 -10.64
CA PHE A 93 10.40 15.78 -11.47
C PHE A 93 9.14 15.48 -10.63
N GLN A 94 9.26 14.59 -9.64
CA GLN A 94 8.15 14.22 -8.77
C GLN A 94 7.61 15.39 -7.93
N SER A 95 8.39 16.46 -7.75
CA SER A 95 7.94 17.67 -7.04
C SER A 95 6.99 18.52 -7.89
N PHE A 96 6.90 18.25 -9.20
CA PHE A 96 5.97 18.92 -10.13
C PHE A 96 4.73 18.08 -10.46
N VAL A 97 4.56 16.92 -9.83
CA VAL A 97 3.37 16.08 -9.99
C VAL A 97 2.50 16.28 -8.76
N ASP A 98 1.41 17.01 -8.92
CA ASP A 98 0.36 17.09 -7.90
C ASP A 98 -0.34 15.72 -7.82
N LEU A 99 -0.55 15.25 -6.60
CA LEU A 99 -1.14 13.96 -6.30
C LEU A 99 -2.27 14.13 -5.29
N ARG A 100 -3.43 13.59 -5.65
CA ARG A 100 -4.56 13.40 -4.74
C ARG A 100 -4.99 11.94 -4.74
N ILE A 101 -5.11 11.36 -3.55
CA ILE A 101 -5.56 9.98 -3.36
C ILE A 101 -6.88 10.03 -2.60
N GLU A 102 -7.91 9.42 -3.17
CA GLU A 102 -9.21 9.23 -2.53
C GLU A 102 -9.46 7.75 -2.31
N VAL A 103 -10.19 7.44 -1.24
CA VAL A 103 -10.67 6.09 -0.93
C VAL A 103 -12.19 6.07 -1.01
N GLY A 104 -12.73 4.95 -1.49
CA GLY A 104 -14.11 4.88 -1.88
C GLY A 104 -14.57 3.47 -2.23
N THR A 105 -15.64 3.43 -3.00
CA THR A 105 -16.21 2.22 -3.60
C THR A 105 -16.45 2.43 -5.09
N GLY A 106 -16.60 1.35 -5.85
CA GLY A 106 -16.84 1.42 -7.30
C GLY A 106 -15.57 1.72 -8.10
N GLY A 107 -15.73 1.99 -9.40
CA GLY A 107 -14.61 2.02 -10.34
C GLY A 107 -13.94 0.66 -10.52
N ARG A 108 -12.90 0.62 -11.35
CA ARG A 108 -12.05 -0.54 -11.61
C ARG A 108 -10.66 -0.08 -12.01
N PHE A 109 -9.71 -1.01 -12.10
CA PHE A 109 -8.38 -0.70 -12.60
C PHE A 109 -8.41 0.08 -13.92
N GLY A 110 -7.76 1.25 -13.94
CA GLY A 110 -7.64 2.11 -15.12
C GLY A 110 -8.91 2.84 -15.55
N ASP A 111 -10.02 2.70 -14.81
CA ASP A 111 -11.30 3.33 -15.14
C ASP A 111 -12.07 3.71 -13.86
N CYS A 112 -12.17 5.01 -13.63
CA CYS A 112 -12.81 5.58 -12.47
C CYS A 112 -14.32 5.83 -12.63
N ALA A 113 -14.94 5.38 -13.72
CA ALA A 113 -16.38 5.49 -13.89
C ALA A 113 -17.13 4.79 -12.73
N GLY A 114 -18.08 5.49 -12.13
CA GLY A 114 -18.86 4.97 -10.99
C GLY A 114 -18.07 4.90 -9.67
N PHE A 115 -16.86 5.45 -9.60
CA PHE A 115 -16.15 5.61 -8.32
C PHE A 115 -16.85 6.66 -7.45
N SER A 116 -17.14 6.28 -6.20
CA SER A 116 -17.71 7.16 -5.17
C SER A 116 -16.73 7.27 -3.99
N PRO A 117 -16.07 8.42 -3.79
CA PRO A 117 -15.21 8.63 -2.63
C PRO A 117 -16.04 8.74 -1.36
N PHE A 118 -15.50 8.25 -0.24
CA PHE A 118 -15.99 8.59 1.09
C PHE A 118 -14.96 9.35 1.93
N ASP A 119 -13.67 9.33 1.53
CA ASP A 119 -12.60 10.05 2.21
C ASP A 119 -11.45 10.41 1.24
N THR A 120 -10.67 11.45 1.58
CA THR A 120 -9.45 11.85 0.84
C THR A 120 -8.22 11.46 1.67
N ALA A 121 -7.51 10.42 1.22
CA ALA A 121 -6.36 9.85 1.89
C ALA A 121 -5.12 10.76 1.86
N PHE A 122 -4.94 11.52 0.78
CA PHE A 122 -3.76 12.38 0.59
C PHE A 122 -4.04 13.51 -0.39
N VAL A 123 -3.46 14.69 -0.13
CA VAL A 123 -3.35 15.81 -1.06
C VAL A 123 -1.96 16.44 -0.89
N GLY A 124 -1.21 16.53 -1.97
CA GLY A 124 0.15 17.09 -1.96
C GLY A 124 0.86 16.84 -3.28
N THR A 125 2.19 16.82 -3.27
CA THR A 125 2.99 16.38 -4.42
C THR A 125 3.36 14.91 -4.31
N LEU A 126 3.68 14.27 -5.44
CA LEU A 126 4.21 12.92 -5.47
C LEU A 126 5.50 12.82 -4.64
N ASP A 127 6.38 13.81 -4.73
CA ASP A 127 7.59 13.92 -3.90
C ASP A 127 7.31 13.90 -2.39
N THR A 128 6.30 14.66 -1.96
CA THR A 128 5.88 14.67 -0.55
C THR A 128 5.37 13.29 -0.12
N PHE A 129 4.61 12.61 -0.98
CA PHE A 129 4.12 11.28 -0.68
C PHE A 129 5.25 10.27 -0.52
N LEU A 130 6.19 10.24 -1.46
CA LEU A 130 7.34 9.32 -1.45
C LEU A 130 8.29 9.58 -0.27
N ALA A 131 8.41 10.83 0.18
CA ALA A 131 9.24 11.18 1.32
C ALA A 131 8.61 10.84 2.68
N LEU A 132 7.28 10.96 2.80
CA LEU A 132 6.59 10.88 4.10
C LEU A 132 5.87 9.54 4.36
N HIS A 133 5.48 8.81 3.32
CA HIS A 133 4.66 7.59 3.43
C HIS A 133 5.43 6.38 2.88
N THR A 134 6.44 5.94 3.61
CA THR A 134 7.44 4.98 3.13
C THR A 134 7.22 3.54 3.57
N ASP A 135 6.43 3.33 4.62
CA ASP A 135 6.19 2.04 5.26
C ASP A 135 4.79 1.97 5.89
N PHE A 136 4.41 0.82 6.43
CA PHE A 136 3.12 0.65 7.11
C PHE A 136 2.94 1.60 8.31
N ARG A 137 4.02 1.95 9.02
CA ARG A 137 3.94 2.83 10.19
C ARG A 137 3.54 4.25 9.78
N THR A 138 4.10 4.73 8.67
CA THR A 138 3.95 6.09 8.14
C THR A 138 2.89 6.22 7.05
N GLY A 139 2.39 5.10 6.50
CA GLY A 139 1.38 5.07 5.45
C GLY A 139 0.05 5.73 5.83
N VAL A 140 -0.66 6.19 4.81
CA VAL A 140 -2.00 6.79 4.94
C VAL A 140 -3.05 5.74 5.30
N GLY A 141 -4.13 6.18 5.93
CA GLY A 141 -5.11 5.33 6.61
C GLY A 141 -4.95 5.40 8.14
N PRO A 142 -5.36 4.38 8.91
CA PRO A 142 -5.84 3.06 8.47
C PRO A 142 -7.31 3.06 8.03
N TRP A 143 -7.65 2.13 7.14
CA TRP A 143 -9.04 1.80 6.80
C TRP A 143 -9.39 0.40 7.28
N THR A 144 -10.54 0.26 7.91
CA THR A 144 -11.01 -1.04 8.40
C THR A 144 -11.63 -1.84 7.26
N LEU A 145 -11.07 -3.02 7.01
CA LEU A 145 -11.67 -4.08 6.22
C LEU A 145 -12.37 -5.04 7.19
N PRO A 146 -13.70 -5.26 7.09
CA PRO A 146 -14.49 -5.88 8.16
C PRO A 146 -14.34 -7.40 8.32
N GLY A 147 -13.57 -8.08 7.45
CA GLY A 147 -13.44 -9.53 7.52
C GLY A 147 -14.66 -10.32 7.03
N LYS A 148 -15.42 -9.78 6.07
CA LYS A 148 -16.60 -10.45 5.51
C LYS A 148 -16.44 -10.56 3.99
N PRO A 149 -15.72 -11.58 3.49
CA PRO A 149 -15.45 -11.72 2.07
C PRO A 149 -16.74 -11.92 1.25
N PRO A 150 -16.82 -11.37 0.01
CA PRO A 150 -15.84 -10.48 -0.58
C PRO A 150 -15.97 -9.04 -0.03
N ASN A 151 -14.89 -8.51 0.52
CA ASN A 151 -14.78 -7.10 0.91
C ASN A 151 -13.68 -6.41 0.09
N ALA A 152 -13.94 -5.17 -0.29
CA ALA A 152 -13.03 -4.40 -1.13
C ALA A 152 -13.07 -2.92 -0.77
N LEU A 153 -11.95 -2.24 -0.99
CA LEU A 153 -11.84 -0.79 -1.01
C LEU A 153 -11.31 -0.37 -2.38
N SER A 154 -11.91 0.67 -2.94
CA SER A 154 -11.43 1.28 -4.17
C SER A 154 -10.62 2.52 -3.84
N PHE A 155 -9.56 2.78 -4.60
CA PHE A 155 -8.75 3.97 -4.50
C PHE A 155 -8.74 4.69 -5.85
N ARG A 156 -8.84 6.02 -5.83
CA ARG A 156 -8.70 6.88 -7.01
C ARG A 156 -7.48 7.77 -6.84
N PHE A 157 -6.53 7.63 -7.74
CA PHE A 157 -5.32 8.43 -7.83
C PHE A 157 -5.52 9.47 -8.91
N ILE A 158 -5.60 10.73 -8.52
CA ILE A 158 -5.73 11.86 -9.42
C ILE A 158 -4.36 12.54 -9.46
N TRP A 159 -3.87 12.79 -10.66
CA TRP A 159 -2.60 13.47 -10.86
C TRP A 159 -2.73 14.63 -11.81
N ARG A 160 -1.86 15.62 -11.62
CA ARG A 160 -1.69 16.74 -12.54
C ARG A 160 -0.21 17.09 -12.62
N PHE A 161 0.30 17.21 -13.83
CA PHE A 161 1.61 17.80 -14.04
C PHE A 161 1.51 19.32 -13.96
N SER A 162 2.33 19.92 -13.12
CA SER A 162 2.31 21.35 -12.90
C SER A 162 2.47 22.11 -14.23
N PRO A 163 1.61 23.10 -14.52
CA PRO A 163 1.80 23.97 -15.67
C PRO A 163 3.08 24.81 -15.58
N ASP A 164 3.62 24.98 -14.37
CA ASP A 164 4.84 25.74 -14.08
C ASP A 164 6.10 24.85 -14.10
N ALA A 165 5.98 23.59 -14.56
CA ALA A 165 7.12 22.69 -14.67
C ALA A 165 8.19 23.28 -15.61
N PRO A 166 9.46 23.38 -15.16
CA PRO A 166 10.52 24.02 -15.92
C PRO A 166 10.93 23.18 -17.14
N ASN A 167 11.61 23.80 -18.11
CA ASN A 167 12.17 23.08 -19.27
C ASN A 167 13.14 21.95 -18.87
N GLY A 168 13.76 22.02 -17.68
CA GLY A 168 14.59 20.94 -17.13
C GLY A 168 13.84 19.66 -16.78
N ALA A 169 12.50 19.67 -16.81
CA ALA A 169 11.66 18.49 -16.68
C ALA A 169 11.36 17.80 -18.03
N GLN A 170 11.82 18.36 -19.15
CA GLN A 170 11.68 17.76 -20.48
C GLN A 170 12.63 16.58 -20.67
N SER A 171 12.19 15.55 -21.40
CA SER A 171 12.99 14.37 -21.77
C SER A 171 13.62 13.64 -20.57
N VAL A 172 13.01 13.75 -19.39
CA VAL A 172 13.43 13.00 -18.20
C VAL A 172 12.82 11.61 -18.26
N GLU A 173 13.67 10.58 -18.26
CA GLU A 173 13.24 9.22 -17.98
C GLU A 173 13.06 9.05 -16.48
N THR A 174 11.89 8.60 -16.08
CA THR A 174 11.51 8.45 -14.68
C THR A 174 11.22 6.98 -14.40
N ASN A 175 11.60 6.50 -13.23
CA ASN A 175 11.24 5.14 -12.82
C ASN A 175 9.75 5.04 -12.53
N GLU A 176 9.18 3.84 -12.56
CA GLU A 176 7.79 3.63 -12.16
C GLU A 176 7.61 3.84 -10.65
N VAL A 177 6.50 4.47 -10.25
CA VAL A 177 6.11 4.55 -8.84
C VAL A 177 5.33 3.31 -8.43
N THR A 178 5.78 2.68 -7.34
CA THR A 178 5.11 1.55 -6.71
C THR A 178 4.40 2.01 -5.44
N PHE A 179 3.08 1.95 -5.46
CA PHE A 179 2.20 2.04 -4.30
C PHE A 179 1.92 0.63 -3.77
N SER A 180 1.98 0.50 -2.45
CA SER A 180 1.81 -0.74 -1.71
C SER A 180 0.66 -0.59 -0.71
N TRP A 181 -0.20 -1.60 -0.66
CA TRP A 181 -1.27 -1.71 0.31
C TRP A 181 -0.97 -2.88 1.23
N GLU A 182 -0.88 -2.59 2.51
CA GLU A 182 -0.59 -3.60 3.52
C GLU A 182 -1.71 -3.60 4.57
N ALA A 183 -2.21 -4.79 4.89
CA ALA A 183 -3.21 -5.03 5.91
C ALA A 183 -2.59 -5.79 7.07
N HIS A 184 -2.86 -5.35 8.30
CA HIS A 184 -2.54 -6.07 9.54
C HIS A 184 -3.83 -6.47 10.24
N GLU A 185 -3.81 -7.52 11.05
CA GLU A 185 -4.93 -7.85 11.93
C GLU A 185 -5.28 -6.66 12.83
N ALA A 186 -6.56 -6.29 12.89
CA ALA A 186 -7.00 -5.20 13.75
C ALA A 186 -7.01 -5.68 15.21
N ARG A 187 -6.05 -5.23 16.02
CA ARG A 187 -6.03 -5.48 17.47
C ARG A 187 -6.98 -4.56 18.24
#